data_AF-A0A3D4UD79-F1
#
_entry.id   AF-A0A3D4UD79-F1
#
_cell.length_a   1.000
_cell.length_b   1.000
_cell.length_c   1.000
_cell.angle_alpha   90.00
_cell.angle_beta   90.00
_cell.angle_gamma   90.00
#
_symmetry.space_group_name_H-M   'P 1'
#
loop_
_entity.id
_entity.type
_entity.pdbx_description
1 polymer ?
#
loop_
_entity_poly.entity_id
_entity_poly.type
_entity_poly.pdbx_seq_one_letter_code
_entity_poly.pdbx_strand_id
1 'polypeptide(L)'
;MSSELICNDVINSALRAHASWQGREQVRLAPALVYQRHGTFSSEPDILYKKDLFIPKRGTPAMDMNIVDILKSRNNWINRIGCIKEIFPESSLLVLQKLSGLEPIIANEYMLHEAGHFLAYDVCAKQREGYFSVMGKTAWPLVYLEELRADLNSFGFAVQLLEPEKATQIFLYNMMLRFGVHRQGIVQEQQAPYGLVPYLLFHLLQDFGFLSICQQHGRSSFKFVSLETDQLIAIMRACARHAEQELNGPELTKTTSLERAIVAAKYVRNRLDDTAMAKLYGLVMNQPATMLAAEKP
;
A
#
# COMPACT_ATOMS: atom_id res chain seq x y z
N MET A 1 -19.31 -17.42 9.44
CA MET A 1 -19.57 -16.19 8.67
C MET A 1 -18.62 -16.20 7.49
N SER A 2 -19.12 -16.13 6.26
CA SER A 2 -18.28 -16.17 5.06
C SER A 2 -17.51 -14.86 4.93
N SER A 3 -16.18 -14.94 4.76
CA SER A 3 -15.38 -13.75 4.46
C SER A 3 -15.61 -13.38 3.00
N GLU A 4 -16.60 -12.54 2.76
CA GLU A 4 -16.97 -12.13 1.40
C GLU A 4 -15.81 -11.40 0.72
N LEU A 5 -15.35 -11.97 -0.40
CA LEU A 5 -14.39 -11.38 -1.32
C LEU A 5 -15.12 -10.39 -2.22
N ILE A 6 -14.57 -9.18 -2.40
CA ILE A 6 -15.05 -8.27 -3.43
C ILE A 6 -14.72 -8.89 -4.79
N CYS A 7 -15.65 -8.86 -5.74
CA CYS A 7 -15.39 -9.31 -7.11
C CYS A 7 -15.17 -8.13 -8.05
N ASN A 8 -14.61 -8.40 -9.25
CA ASN A 8 -14.31 -7.37 -10.24
C ASN A 8 -15.56 -6.56 -10.64
N ASP A 9 -16.75 -7.17 -10.65
CA ASP A 9 -17.98 -6.48 -11.04
C ASP A 9 -18.40 -5.42 -10.01
N VAL A 10 -18.30 -5.75 -8.72
CA VAL A 10 -18.61 -4.82 -7.61
C VAL A 10 -17.65 -3.63 -7.66
N ILE A 11 -16.35 -3.91 -7.76
CA ILE A 11 -15.34 -2.85 -7.71
C ILE A 11 -15.38 -1.96 -8.95
N ASN A 12 -15.60 -2.54 -10.14
CA ASN A 12 -15.72 -1.77 -11.37
C ASN A 12 -17.04 -0.98 -11.42
N SER A 13 -18.10 -1.45 -10.75
CA SER A 13 -19.34 -0.67 -10.61
C SER A 13 -19.13 0.54 -9.69
N ALA A 14 -18.38 0.37 -8.60
CA ALA A 14 -18.00 1.48 -7.73
C ALA A 14 -17.10 2.49 -8.45
N LEU A 15 -16.12 2.00 -9.21
CA LEU A 15 -15.22 2.82 -10.03
C LEU A 15 -16.02 3.63 -11.07
N ARG A 16 -16.97 3.00 -11.75
CA ARG A 16 -17.89 3.67 -12.71
C ARG A 16 -18.71 4.79 -12.08
N ALA A 17 -19.12 4.61 -10.82
CA ALA A 17 -19.90 5.59 -10.08
C ALA A 17 -19.04 6.73 -9.49
N HIS A 18 -17.72 6.57 -9.46
CA HIS A 18 -16.81 7.54 -8.87
C HIS A 18 -16.61 8.75 -9.80
N ALA A 19 -16.85 9.97 -9.30
CA ALA A 19 -16.81 11.21 -10.10
C ALA A 19 -15.47 11.44 -10.83
N SER A 20 -14.37 11.02 -10.21
CA SER A 20 -13.02 11.16 -10.77
C SER A 20 -12.60 10.06 -11.76
N TRP A 21 -13.45 9.07 -12.07
CA TRP A 21 -13.11 8.02 -13.03
C TRP A 21 -13.25 8.52 -14.48
N GLN A 22 -12.21 8.28 -15.29
CA GLN A 22 -12.11 8.80 -16.66
C GLN A 22 -12.70 7.85 -17.73
N GLY A 23 -13.32 6.74 -17.33
CA GLY A 23 -14.02 5.84 -18.26
C GLY A 23 -13.16 4.85 -19.05
N ARG A 24 -11.87 4.74 -18.75
CA ARG A 24 -10.90 4.02 -19.60
C ARG A 24 -10.49 2.65 -19.05
N GLU A 25 -10.12 2.62 -17.77
CA GLU A 25 -9.52 1.45 -17.15
C GLU A 25 -10.49 0.73 -16.20
N GLN A 26 -10.25 -0.56 -16.00
CA GLN A 26 -11.04 -1.45 -15.16
C GLN A 26 -10.13 -2.41 -14.41
N VAL A 27 -10.51 -2.73 -13.17
CA VAL A 27 -9.85 -3.79 -12.40
C VAL A 27 -10.12 -5.13 -13.07
N ARG A 28 -9.03 -5.81 -13.44
CA ARG A 28 -9.02 -7.15 -14.01
C ARG A 28 -7.99 -7.97 -13.26
N LEU A 29 -8.43 -8.46 -12.10
CA LEU A 29 -7.58 -9.16 -11.15
C LEU A 29 -8.26 -10.44 -10.66
N ALA A 30 -7.48 -11.50 -10.50
CA ALA A 30 -7.91 -12.75 -9.88
C ALA A 30 -7.02 -13.08 -8.68
N PRO A 31 -7.54 -13.08 -7.45
CA PRO A 31 -6.88 -13.70 -6.31
C PRO A 31 -6.73 -15.22 -6.54
N ALA A 32 -5.54 -15.76 -6.32
CA ALA A 32 -5.30 -17.20 -6.45
C ALA A 32 -4.37 -17.73 -5.34
N LEU A 33 -4.58 -19.00 -4.98
CA LEU A 33 -3.65 -19.78 -4.16
C LEU A 33 -2.69 -20.53 -5.08
N VAL A 34 -1.49 -19.98 -5.26
CA VAL A 34 -0.46 -20.61 -6.10
C VAL A 34 0.45 -21.47 -5.24
N TYR A 35 0.45 -22.79 -5.46
CA TYR A 35 1.21 -23.72 -4.62
C TYR A 35 2.65 -23.95 -5.10
N GLN A 36 2.91 -23.76 -6.39
CA GLN A 36 4.21 -24.01 -7.00
C GLN A 36 4.69 -22.78 -7.76
N ARG A 37 5.97 -22.44 -7.59
CA ARG A 37 6.63 -21.29 -8.21
C ARG A 37 8.01 -21.73 -8.68
N HIS A 38 8.46 -21.17 -9.79
CA HIS A 38 9.79 -21.42 -10.33
C HIS A 38 10.42 -20.11 -10.81
N GLY A 39 11.75 -20.08 -10.92
CA GLY A 39 12.51 -18.94 -11.43
C GLY A 39 12.45 -17.71 -10.52
N THR A 40 12.66 -16.52 -11.09
CA THR A 40 12.74 -15.25 -10.35
C THR A 40 11.50 -14.98 -9.49
N PHE A 41 10.29 -15.30 -10.00
CA PHE A 41 9.07 -15.13 -9.22
C PHE A 41 9.01 -16.05 -7.99
N SER A 42 9.81 -17.11 -7.91
CA SER A 42 9.88 -17.92 -6.68
C SER A 42 10.70 -17.27 -5.56
N SER A 43 11.72 -16.48 -5.91
CA SER A 43 12.66 -15.86 -4.98
C SER A 43 12.35 -14.41 -4.63
N GLU A 44 11.78 -13.65 -5.57
CA GLU A 44 11.43 -12.24 -5.34
C GLU A 44 10.21 -12.10 -4.44
N PRO A 45 10.04 -10.99 -3.70
CA PRO A 45 8.88 -10.79 -2.83
C PRO A 45 7.59 -10.43 -3.59
N ASP A 46 7.67 -10.18 -4.89
CA ASP A 46 6.54 -9.78 -5.74
C ASP A 46 5.40 -10.81 -5.72
N ILE A 47 4.15 -10.35 -5.73
CA ILE A 47 2.97 -11.21 -5.62
C ILE A 47 2.03 -11.08 -6.82
N LEU A 48 2.33 -10.23 -7.80
CA LEU A 48 1.48 -9.97 -8.95
C LEU A 48 2.04 -10.62 -10.22
N TYR A 49 1.29 -11.59 -10.75
CA TYR A 49 1.51 -12.04 -12.12
C TYR A 49 0.80 -11.07 -13.07
N LYS A 50 1.57 -10.39 -13.90
CA LYS A 50 1.03 -9.46 -14.89
C LYS A 50 0.74 -10.19 -16.21
N LYS A 51 -0.46 -9.98 -16.77
CA LYS A 51 -0.95 -10.67 -17.98
C LYS A 51 -0.08 -10.42 -19.20
N ASP A 52 0.47 -9.23 -19.33
CA ASP A 52 1.34 -8.78 -20.41
C ASP A 52 2.72 -9.44 -20.37
N LEU A 53 3.13 -9.94 -19.20
CA LEU A 53 4.39 -10.68 -19.02
C LEU A 53 4.21 -12.20 -19.08
N PHE A 54 2.96 -12.69 -19.21
CA PHE A 54 2.67 -14.11 -19.26
C PHE A 54 2.74 -14.65 -20.70
N ILE A 55 3.68 -15.56 -20.95
CA ILE A 55 3.80 -16.26 -22.23
C ILE A 55 3.22 -17.67 -22.07
N PRO A 56 2.04 -17.98 -22.64
CA PRO A 56 1.44 -19.29 -22.52
C PRO A 56 2.30 -20.36 -23.23
N LYS A 57 2.30 -21.58 -22.68
CA LYS A 57 2.85 -22.74 -23.39
C LYS A 57 2.01 -23.01 -24.64
N ARG A 58 2.61 -23.66 -25.65
CA ARG A 58 1.88 -24.07 -26.86
C ARG A 58 0.68 -24.93 -26.47
N GLY A 59 -0.52 -24.53 -26.91
CA GLY A 59 -1.76 -25.24 -26.64
C GLY A 59 -2.43 -24.92 -25.29
N THR A 60 -1.90 -23.99 -24.49
CA THR A 60 -2.57 -23.49 -23.28
C THR A 60 -3.17 -22.11 -23.52
N PRO A 61 -4.31 -21.76 -22.90
CA PRO A 61 -4.87 -20.42 -22.99
C PRO A 61 -3.91 -19.37 -22.40
N ALA A 62 -3.99 -18.15 -22.92
CA ALA A 62 -3.32 -17.00 -22.34
C ALA A 62 -3.95 -16.63 -20.99
N MET A 63 -3.24 -15.82 -20.21
CA MET A 63 -3.79 -15.28 -18.97
C MET A 63 -4.67 -14.06 -19.29
N ASP A 64 -5.97 -14.15 -19.00
CA ASP A 64 -6.94 -13.11 -19.37
C ASP A 64 -6.96 -11.92 -18.40
N MET A 65 -6.40 -12.09 -17.20
CA MET A 65 -6.36 -11.08 -16.14
C MET A 65 -5.14 -11.24 -15.25
N ASN A 66 -4.74 -10.18 -14.54
CA ASN A 66 -3.62 -10.29 -13.60
C ASN A 66 -3.98 -11.25 -12.45
N ILE A 67 -2.99 -11.96 -11.90
CA ILE A 67 -3.21 -12.88 -10.78
C ILE A 67 -2.45 -12.40 -9.55
N VAL A 68 -3.13 -12.32 -8.40
CA VAL A 68 -2.47 -12.08 -7.10
C VAL A 68 -2.23 -13.39 -6.39
N ASP A 69 -0.97 -13.63 -6.03
CA ASP A 69 -0.55 -14.79 -5.25
C ASP A 69 -0.82 -14.60 -3.76
N ILE A 70 -2.02 -15.00 -3.32
CA ILE A 70 -2.48 -14.81 -1.94
C ILE A 70 -1.63 -15.65 -0.97
N LEU A 71 -1.26 -16.87 -1.36
CA LEU A 71 -0.45 -17.75 -0.52
C LEU A 71 0.96 -17.15 -0.29
N LYS A 72 1.57 -16.59 -1.35
CA LYS A 72 2.87 -15.94 -1.23
C LYS A 72 2.78 -14.69 -0.37
N SER A 73 1.76 -13.86 -0.56
CA SER A 73 1.53 -12.66 0.25
C SER A 73 1.35 -13.01 1.74
N ARG A 74 0.60 -14.08 2.05
CA ARG A 74 0.45 -14.59 3.41
C ARG A 74 1.77 -15.04 4.02
N ASN A 75 2.59 -15.80 3.29
CA ASN A 75 3.91 -16.25 3.77
C ASN A 75 4.85 -15.06 4.01
N ASN A 76 4.87 -14.13 3.06
CA ASN A 76 5.58 -12.86 3.15
C ASN A 76 5.16 -12.07 4.40
N TRP A 77 3.85 -11.99 4.70
CA TRP A 77 3.34 -11.37 5.91
C TRP A 77 3.85 -12.06 7.17
N ILE A 78 3.77 -13.38 7.26
CA ILE A 78 4.24 -14.17 8.42
C ILE A 78 5.71 -13.87 8.72
N ASN A 79 6.55 -13.85 7.69
CA ASN A 79 7.98 -13.55 7.82
C ASN A 79 8.27 -12.14 8.34
N ARG A 80 7.31 -11.21 8.20
CA ARG A 80 7.43 -9.80 8.58
C ARG A 80 6.83 -9.47 9.93
N ILE A 81 6.07 -10.39 10.55
CA ILE A 81 5.43 -10.16 11.84
C ILE A 81 6.44 -9.72 12.91
N GLY A 82 7.65 -10.29 12.89
CA GLY A 82 8.73 -9.88 13.80
C GLY A 82 9.07 -8.39 13.68
N CYS A 83 9.32 -7.91 12.46
CA CYS A 83 9.61 -6.50 12.19
C CYS A 83 8.44 -5.58 12.57
N ILE A 84 7.19 -6.01 12.33
CA ILE A 84 5.99 -5.27 12.71
C ILE A 84 5.90 -5.13 14.24
N LYS A 85 6.13 -6.22 14.98
CA LYS A 85 6.11 -6.21 16.45
C LYS A 85 7.20 -5.29 17.03
N GLU A 86 8.37 -5.21 16.40
CA GLU A 86 9.44 -4.30 16.84
C GLU A 86 9.02 -2.83 16.75
N ILE A 87 8.38 -2.44 15.64
CA ILE A 87 8.03 -1.05 15.39
C ILE A 87 6.65 -0.66 15.94
N PHE A 88 5.79 -1.62 16.30
CA PHE A 88 4.49 -1.43 16.96
C PHE A 88 4.33 -2.32 18.20
N PRO A 89 5.18 -2.22 19.24
CA PRO A 89 5.20 -3.16 20.35
C PRO A 89 3.89 -3.19 21.14
N GLU A 90 3.31 -2.02 21.45
CA GLU A 90 2.08 -1.92 22.23
C GLU A 90 0.81 -2.28 21.43
N SER A 91 0.78 -1.96 20.13
CA SER A 91 -0.42 -2.12 19.30
C SER A 91 -0.46 -3.42 18.51
N SER A 92 0.68 -4.07 18.28
CA SER A 92 0.79 -5.21 17.37
C SER A 92 -0.12 -6.38 17.76
N LEU A 93 -0.25 -6.69 19.06
CA LEU A 93 -1.11 -7.78 19.51
C LEU A 93 -2.58 -7.55 19.16
N LEU A 94 -3.10 -6.36 19.46
CA LEU A 94 -4.49 -5.98 19.17
C LEU A 94 -4.76 -5.94 17.67
N VAL A 95 -3.81 -5.42 16.88
CA VAL A 95 -3.92 -5.41 15.41
C VAL A 95 -3.93 -6.84 14.86
N LEU A 96 -3.02 -7.71 15.32
CA LEU A 96 -2.96 -9.10 14.87
C LEU A 96 -4.24 -9.89 15.23
N GLN A 97 -4.88 -9.57 16.37
CA GLN A 97 -6.19 -10.15 16.73
C GLN A 97 -7.30 -9.69 15.78
N LYS A 98 -7.28 -8.43 15.34
CA LYS A 98 -8.24 -7.90 14.36
C LYS A 98 -8.04 -8.50 12.97
N LEU A 99 -6.82 -8.84 12.58
CA LEU A 99 -6.47 -9.42 11.27
C LEU A 99 -6.73 -10.94 11.20
N SER A 100 -7.97 -11.36 11.52
CA SER A 100 -8.40 -12.75 11.37
C SER A 100 -8.76 -13.06 9.92
N GLY A 101 -8.19 -14.13 9.36
CA GLY A 101 -8.40 -14.51 7.96
C GLY A 101 -7.63 -13.62 6.98
N LEU A 102 -6.30 -13.80 6.87
CA LEU A 102 -5.45 -12.97 6.01
C LEU A 102 -5.79 -13.08 4.52
N GLU A 103 -6.22 -14.24 4.03
CA GLU A 103 -6.45 -14.47 2.59
C GLU A 103 -7.50 -13.51 1.99
N PRO A 104 -8.71 -13.35 2.56
CA PRO A 104 -9.67 -12.37 2.08
C PRO A 104 -9.22 -10.92 2.27
N ILE A 105 -8.47 -10.63 3.34
CA ILE A 105 -7.91 -9.31 3.58
C ILE A 105 -6.93 -8.94 2.46
N ILE A 106 -5.99 -9.82 2.14
CA ILE A 106 -5.01 -9.63 1.06
C ILE A 106 -5.70 -9.46 -0.28
N ALA A 107 -6.66 -10.34 -0.60
CA ALA A 107 -7.37 -10.30 -1.87
C ALA A 107 -8.14 -8.98 -2.06
N ASN A 108 -8.90 -8.57 -1.03
CA ASN A 108 -9.66 -7.34 -1.07
C ASN A 108 -8.75 -6.11 -1.10
N GLU A 109 -7.67 -6.09 -0.30
CA GLU A 109 -6.71 -4.99 -0.28
C GLU A 109 -6.11 -4.75 -1.67
N TYR A 110 -5.64 -5.81 -2.33
CA TYR A 110 -5.03 -5.69 -3.65
C TYR A 110 -6.05 -5.23 -4.71
N MET A 111 -7.27 -5.74 -4.66
CA MET A 111 -8.34 -5.30 -5.56
C MET A 111 -8.67 -3.81 -5.40
N LEU A 112 -8.77 -3.35 -4.15
CA LEU A 112 -9.06 -1.96 -3.82
C LEU A 112 -7.88 -1.04 -4.19
N HIS A 113 -6.65 -1.50 -4.00
CA HIS A 113 -5.42 -0.80 -4.43
C HIS A 113 -5.40 -0.58 -5.95
N GLU A 114 -5.65 -1.63 -6.72
CA GLU A 114 -5.73 -1.53 -8.19
C GLU A 114 -6.84 -0.57 -8.64
N ALA A 115 -7.99 -0.57 -7.98
CA ALA A 115 -9.04 0.42 -8.26
C ALA A 115 -8.55 1.86 -7.98
N GLY A 116 -7.74 2.04 -6.94
CA GLY A 116 -7.11 3.32 -6.58
C GLY A 116 -6.22 3.90 -7.67
N HIS A 117 -5.54 3.05 -8.45
CA HIS A 117 -4.72 3.48 -9.60
C HIS A 117 -5.55 4.06 -10.75
N PHE A 118 -6.84 3.74 -10.87
CA PHE A 118 -7.70 4.11 -12.01
C PHE A 118 -8.52 5.38 -11.79
N LEU A 119 -8.37 6.04 -10.65
CA LEU A 119 -8.99 7.34 -10.39
C LEU A 119 -8.15 8.50 -10.93
N ALA A 120 -8.82 9.57 -11.35
CA ALA A 120 -8.23 10.82 -11.81
C ALA A 120 -7.30 10.61 -13.02
N TYR A 121 -6.00 10.93 -12.89
CA TYR A 121 -5.02 10.65 -13.93
C TYR A 121 -4.52 9.22 -13.75
N ASP A 122 -5.15 8.27 -14.47
CA ASP A 122 -4.92 6.85 -14.26
C ASP A 122 -3.47 6.41 -14.58
N VAL A 123 -3.02 5.33 -13.93
CA VAL A 123 -1.64 4.83 -14.06
C VAL A 123 -1.27 4.45 -15.49
N CYS A 124 -2.22 3.92 -16.28
CA CYS A 124 -1.99 3.55 -17.67
C CYS A 124 -1.73 4.78 -18.54
N ALA A 125 -2.50 5.86 -18.34
CA ALA A 125 -2.25 7.14 -18.98
C ALA A 125 -0.91 7.73 -18.56
N LYS A 126 -0.57 7.70 -17.26
CA LYS A 126 0.74 8.13 -16.74
C LYS A 126 1.89 7.40 -17.43
N GLN A 127 1.81 6.07 -17.56
CA GLN A 127 2.84 5.28 -18.23
C GLN A 127 2.97 5.63 -19.72
N ARG A 128 1.84 5.67 -20.45
CA ARG A 128 1.81 5.96 -21.89
C ARG A 128 2.35 7.36 -22.21
N GLU A 129 2.08 8.33 -21.36
CA GLU A 129 2.44 9.74 -21.55
C GLU A 129 3.80 10.09 -20.92
N GLY A 130 4.58 9.09 -20.50
CA GLY A 130 5.94 9.27 -19.99
C GLY A 130 6.02 10.01 -18.65
N TYR A 131 4.93 10.08 -17.88
CA TYR A 131 4.85 10.78 -16.60
C TYR A 131 5.92 10.29 -15.61
N PHE A 132 6.16 8.98 -15.56
CA PHE A 132 7.18 8.38 -14.69
C PHE A 132 8.60 8.44 -15.27
N SER A 133 8.78 8.97 -16.50
CA SER A 133 10.04 8.92 -17.25
C SER A 133 10.46 10.31 -17.74
N VAL A 134 10.64 11.25 -16.81
CA VAL A 134 11.00 12.64 -17.12
C VAL A 134 12.37 12.68 -17.80
N MET A 135 12.42 13.24 -19.02
CA MET A 135 13.62 13.26 -19.88
C MET A 135 14.23 11.87 -20.13
N GLY A 136 13.39 10.82 -20.18
CA GLY A 136 13.84 9.46 -20.47
C GLY A 136 14.45 8.72 -19.27
N LYS A 137 14.42 9.29 -18.06
CA LYS A 137 14.87 8.64 -16.82
C LYS A 137 13.70 8.40 -15.89
N THR A 138 13.67 7.21 -15.28
CA THR A 138 12.65 6.88 -14.28
C THR A 138 12.73 7.85 -13.10
N ALA A 139 11.65 8.58 -12.85
CA ALA A 139 11.47 9.46 -11.72
C ALA A 139 10.84 8.66 -10.56
N TRP A 140 11.67 7.91 -9.83
CA TRP A 140 11.23 7.06 -8.70
C TRP A 140 10.30 7.75 -7.69
N PRO A 141 10.50 9.03 -7.30
CA PRO A 141 9.57 9.72 -6.40
C PRO A 141 8.12 9.76 -6.91
N LEU A 142 7.92 9.84 -8.23
CA LEU A 142 6.59 9.84 -8.85
C LEU A 142 5.96 8.44 -8.82
N VAL A 143 6.78 7.40 -9.00
CA VAL A 143 6.33 6.00 -8.87
C VAL A 143 5.87 5.73 -7.43
N TYR A 144 6.67 6.15 -6.44
CA TYR A 144 6.29 5.98 -5.03
C TYR A 144 5.05 6.81 -4.67
N LEU A 145 4.91 8.03 -5.21
CA LEU A 145 3.71 8.81 -4.97
C LEU A 145 2.47 8.14 -5.57
N GLU A 146 2.59 7.52 -6.73
CA GLU A 146 1.49 6.78 -7.34
C GLU A 146 1.03 5.59 -6.49
N GLU A 147 1.96 4.83 -5.92
CA GLU A 147 1.61 3.74 -4.98
C GLU A 147 0.91 4.26 -3.72
N LEU A 148 1.41 5.36 -3.14
CA LEU A 148 0.74 6.00 -2.00
C LEU A 148 -0.66 6.47 -2.39
N ARG A 149 -0.81 7.13 -3.55
CA ARG A 149 -2.10 7.63 -4.04
C ARG A 149 -3.11 6.49 -4.19
N ALA A 150 -2.66 5.35 -4.73
CA ALA A 150 -3.48 4.15 -4.83
C ALA A 150 -3.87 3.60 -3.44
N ASP A 151 -2.92 3.51 -2.50
CA ASP A 151 -3.20 3.14 -1.11
C ASP A 151 -4.31 4.03 -0.50
N LEU A 152 -4.17 5.36 -0.60
CA LEU A 152 -5.12 6.32 -0.03
C LEU A 152 -6.51 6.25 -0.67
N ASN A 153 -6.58 6.13 -2.00
CA ASN A 153 -7.84 5.93 -2.72
C ASN A 153 -8.50 4.59 -2.34
N SER A 154 -7.70 3.53 -2.15
CA SER A 154 -8.19 2.20 -1.76
C SER A 154 -8.96 2.24 -0.43
N PHE A 155 -8.55 3.10 0.51
CA PHE A 155 -9.25 3.27 1.79
C PHE A 155 -10.63 3.88 1.60
N GLY A 156 -10.80 4.79 0.64
CA GLY A 156 -12.10 5.33 0.27
C GLY A 156 -13.04 4.24 -0.27
N PHE A 157 -12.54 3.42 -1.20
CA PHE A 157 -13.31 2.28 -1.72
C PHE A 157 -13.62 1.24 -0.63
N ALA A 158 -12.68 0.96 0.27
CA ALA A 158 -12.88 0.02 1.37
C ALA A 158 -14.05 0.48 2.27
N VAL A 159 -14.08 1.75 2.66
CA VAL A 159 -15.17 2.34 3.46
C VAL A 159 -16.51 2.33 2.72
N GLN A 160 -16.50 2.44 1.40
CA GLN A 160 -17.71 2.44 0.58
C GLN A 160 -18.29 1.04 0.37
N LEU A 161 -17.42 0.03 0.20
CA LEU A 161 -17.82 -1.28 -0.33
C LEU A 161 -17.81 -2.41 0.70
N LEU A 162 -17.18 -2.21 1.85
CA LEU A 162 -17.04 -3.22 2.88
C LEU A 162 -17.73 -2.79 4.17
N GLU A 163 -18.16 -3.79 4.94
CA GLU A 163 -18.54 -3.58 6.34
C GLU A 163 -17.39 -2.93 7.13
N PRO A 164 -17.67 -2.05 8.10
CA PRO A 164 -16.65 -1.28 8.82
C PRO A 164 -15.50 -2.14 9.37
N GLU A 165 -15.79 -3.28 9.98
CA GLU A 165 -14.77 -4.18 10.52
C GLU A 165 -13.82 -4.67 9.41
N LYS A 166 -14.36 -5.09 8.26
CA LYS A 166 -13.55 -5.55 7.12
C LYS A 166 -12.75 -4.40 6.52
N ALA A 167 -13.34 -3.22 6.36
CA ALA A 167 -12.64 -2.04 5.85
C ALA A 167 -11.43 -1.69 6.75
N THR A 168 -11.61 -1.70 8.07
CA THR A 168 -10.51 -1.44 9.01
C THR A 168 -9.43 -2.52 8.98
N GLN A 169 -9.78 -3.77 8.71
CA GLN A 169 -8.79 -4.84 8.50
C GLN A 169 -7.91 -4.56 7.27
N ILE A 170 -8.48 -4.09 6.16
CA ILE A 170 -7.73 -3.68 4.96
C ILE A 170 -6.73 -2.57 5.32
N PHE A 171 -7.21 -1.53 6.01
CA PHE A 171 -6.38 -0.39 6.41
C PHE A 171 -5.23 -0.82 7.32
N LEU A 172 -5.51 -1.57 8.38
CA LEU A 172 -4.49 -2.06 9.31
C LEU A 172 -3.50 -3.00 8.64
N TYR A 173 -3.97 -3.91 7.77
CA TYR A 173 -3.11 -4.80 7.01
C TYR A 173 -2.16 -4.04 6.09
N ASN A 174 -2.68 -3.12 5.26
CA ASN A 174 -1.87 -2.32 4.34
C ASN A 174 -0.80 -1.51 5.10
N MET A 175 -1.18 -0.78 6.15
CA MET A 175 -0.24 -0.01 6.96
C MET A 175 0.89 -0.86 7.54
N MET A 176 0.52 -1.97 8.19
CA MET A 176 1.48 -2.89 8.79
C MET A 176 2.40 -3.51 7.75
N LEU A 177 1.87 -3.84 6.57
CA LEU A 177 2.64 -4.36 5.45
C LEU A 177 3.65 -3.33 4.97
N ARG A 178 3.23 -2.09 4.68
CA ARG A 178 4.12 -1.03 4.18
C ARG A 178 5.27 -0.74 5.15
N PHE A 179 4.97 -0.58 6.44
CA PHE A 179 5.99 -0.33 7.45
C PHE A 179 6.86 -1.57 7.72
N GLY A 180 6.26 -2.76 7.84
CA GLY A 180 6.96 -4.00 8.14
C GLY A 180 7.93 -4.42 7.04
N VAL A 181 7.53 -4.33 5.77
CA VAL A 181 8.40 -4.61 4.62
C VAL A 181 9.58 -3.65 4.58
N HIS A 182 9.32 -2.37 4.78
CA HIS A 182 10.38 -1.36 4.75
C HIS A 182 11.37 -1.56 5.89
N ARG A 183 10.87 -1.87 7.08
CA ARG A 183 11.71 -2.23 8.23
C ARG A 183 12.56 -3.47 7.95
N GLN A 184 11.95 -4.52 7.40
CA GLN A 184 12.66 -5.74 7.02
C GLN A 184 13.80 -5.43 6.03
N GLY A 185 13.50 -4.69 4.97
CA GLY A 185 14.48 -4.31 3.95
C GLY A 185 15.66 -3.53 4.54
N ILE A 186 15.40 -2.54 5.39
CA ILE A 186 16.48 -1.73 6.01
C ILE A 186 17.39 -2.61 6.86
N VAL A 187 16.80 -3.49 7.67
CA VAL A 187 17.53 -4.28 8.66
C VAL A 187 18.28 -5.45 8.03
N GLN A 188 17.64 -6.18 7.11
CA GLN A 188 18.13 -7.46 6.61
C GLN A 188 18.83 -7.33 5.26
N GLU A 189 18.33 -6.44 4.41
CA GLU A 189 18.75 -6.34 3.01
C GLU A 189 19.56 -5.07 2.74
N GLN A 190 19.62 -4.16 3.73
CA GLN A 190 20.19 -2.81 3.60
C GLN A 190 19.59 -2.02 2.43
N GLN A 191 18.29 -2.25 2.18
CA GLN A 191 17.53 -1.65 1.08
C GLN A 191 16.22 -1.05 1.58
N ALA A 192 15.68 -0.11 0.81
CA ALA A 192 14.37 0.50 1.06
C ALA A 192 13.37 0.02 -0.01
N PRO A 193 12.78 -1.18 0.12
CA PRO A 193 12.02 -1.83 -0.95
C PRO A 193 10.79 -1.05 -1.43
N TYR A 194 10.15 -0.28 -0.54
CA TYR A 194 9.02 0.61 -0.88
C TYR A 194 9.42 2.08 -1.07
N GLY A 195 10.73 2.38 -1.13
CA GLY A 195 11.24 3.74 -1.25
C GLY A 195 10.61 4.68 -0.23
N LEU A 196 9.92 5.71 -0.72
CA LEU A 196 9.31 6.77 0.10
C LEU A 196 7.90 6.48 0.60
N VAL A 197 7.21 5.45 0.10
CA VAL A 197 5.79 5.21 0.43
C VAL A 197 5.54 5.18 1.95
N PRO A 198 6.29 4.42 2.76
CA PRO A 198 5.99 4.31 4.18
C PRO A 198 6.33 5.62 4.92
N TYR A 199 7.33 6.38 4.48
CA TYR A 199 7.62 7.71 5.04
C TYR A 199 6.47 8.69 4.76
N LEU A 200 5.99 8.75 3.51
CA LEU A 200 4.90 9.65 3.13
C LEU A 200 3.59 9.28 3.85
N LEU A 201 3.32 7.98 4.03
CA LEU A 201 2.19 7.49 4.82
C LEU A 201 2.36 7.86 6.30
N PHE A 202 3.54 7.68 6.89
CA PHE A 202 3.82 8.12 8.25
C PHE A 202 3.57 9.62 8.43
N HIS A 203 4.12 10.45 7.53
CA HIS A 203 3.96 11.91 7.56
C HIS A 203 2.47 12.29 7.57
N LEU A 204 1.68 11.71 6.66
CA LEU A 204 0.24 11.96 6.60
C LEU A 204 -0.51 11.52 7.88
N LEU A 205 -0.17 10.36 8.43
CA LEU A 205 -0.85 9.86 9.63
C LEU A 205 -0.46 10.63 10.90
N GLN A 206 0.73 11.27 10.93
CA GLN A 206 1.12 12.23 11.96
C GLN A 206 0.32 13.53 11.83
N ASP A 207 0.14 14.05 10.62
CA ASP A 207 -0.69 15.25 10.39
C ASP A 207 -2.13 15.05 10.85
N PHE A 208 -2.67 13.84 10.69
CA PHE A 208 -4.00 13.47 11.20
C PHE A 208 -4.03 13.15 12.70
N GLY A 209 -2.87 13.18 13.37
CA GLY A 209 -2.76 12.82 14.79
C GLY A 209 -3.16 11.36 15.08
N PHE A 210 -3.07 10.47 14.09
CA PHE A 210 -3.46 9.06 14.25
C PHE A 210 -2.27 8.18 14.66
N LEU A 211 -1.09 8.54 14.18
CA LEU A 211 0.15 7.86 14.50
C LEU A 211 1.00 8.79 15.36
N SER A 212 1.66 8.23 16.37
CA SER A 212 2.60 8.93 17.24
C SER A 212 3.87 8.09 17.40
N ILE A 213 4.95 8.72 17.86
CA ILE A 213 6.15 8.01 18.29
C ILE A 213 6.17 8.01 19.81
N CYS A 214 6.34 6.83 20.41
CA CYS A 214 6.62 6.69 21.82
C CYS A 214 8.05 6.21 22.03
N GLN A 215 8.62 6.54 23.18
CA GLN A 215 9.93 6.05 23.59
C GLN A 215 9.75 5.14 24.82
N GLN A 216 10.16 3.88 24.69
CA GLN A 216 10.07 2.89 25.75
C GLN A 216 11.39 2.14 25.86
N HIS A 217 11.95 2.06 27.07
CA HIS A 217 13.23 1.39 27.34
C HIS A 217 14.37 1.84 26.40
N GLY A 218 14.44 3.13 26.10
CA GLY A 218 15.45 3.70 25.21
C GLY A 218 15.24 3.42 23.71
N ARG A 219 14.14 2.78 23.33
CA ARG A 219 13.78 2.52 21.93
C ARG A 219 12.59 3.36 21.52
N SER A 220 12.60 3.81 20.27
CA SER A 220 11.46 4.52 19.67
C SER A 220 10.56 3.53 18.94
N SER A 221 9.26 3.70 19.02
CA SER A 221 8.31 2.88 18.27
C SER A 221 7.09 3.69 17.87
N PHE A 222 6.35 3.17 16.90
CA PHE A 222 5.08 3.74 16.49
C PHE A 222 3.96 3.27 17.41
N LYS A 223 3.04 4.19 17.67
CA LYS A 223 1.84 3.96 18.46
C LYS A 223 0.63 4.57 17.78
N PHE A 224 -0.42 3.78 17.60
CA PHE A 224 -1.72 4.31 17.20
C PHE A 224 -2.38 5.03 18.35
N VAL A 225 -3.03 6.14 18.04
CA VAL A 225 -3.86 6.86 19.01
C VAL A 225 -5.11 6.04 19.37
N SER A 226 -5.69 5.30 18.42
CA SER A 226 -6.83 4.43 18.67
C SER A 226 -6.90 3.29 17.66
N LEU A 227 -7.53 2.18 18.08
CA LEU A 227 -7.87 1.02 17.26
C LEU A 227 -9.38 0.77 17.20
N GLU A 228 -10.17 1.74 17.67
CA GLU A 228 -11.63 1.70 17.58
C GLU A 228 -12.09 1.85 16.13
N THR A 229 -13.08 1.03 15.73
CA THR A 229 -13.53 0.93 14.33
C THR A 229 -13.92 2.30 13.76
N ASP A 230 -14.69 3.10 14.49
CA ASP A 230 -15.14 4.42 14.03
C ASP A 230 -13.98 5.39 13.78
N GLN A 231 -12.94 5.35 14.62
CA GLN A 231 -11.76 6.20 14.45
C GLN A 231 -10.94 5.74 13.24
N LEU A 232 -10.77 4.43 13.05
CA LEU A 232 -10.09 3.88 11.88
C LEU A 232 -10.82 4.28 10.59
N ILE A 233 -12.15 4.16 10.55
CA ILE A 233 -12.98 4.59 9.40
C ILE A 233 -12.85 6.10 9.17
N ALA A 234 -12.82 6.92 10.23
CA ALA A 234 -12.63 8.36 10.10
C ALA A 234 -11.28 8.71 9.46
N ILE A 235 -10.21 8.03 9.85
CA ILE A 235 -8.87 8.21 9.27
C ILE A 235 -8.81 7.71 7.82
N MET A 236 -9.42 6.56 7.51
CA MET A 236 -9.54 6.07 6.12
C MET A 236 -10.22 7.10 5.21
N ARG A 237 -11.30 7.73 5.68
CA ARG A 237 -11.97 8.82 4.96
C ARG A 237 -11.08 10.06 4.84
N ALA A 238 -10.31 10.40 5.87
CA ALA A 238 -9.38 11.53 5.82
C ALA A 238 -8.27 11.28 4.78
N CYS A 239 -7.72 10.07 4.72
CA CYS A 239 -6.76 9.64 3.71
C CYS A 239 -7.33 9.75 2.28
N ALA A 240 -8.55 9.24 2.05
CA ALA A 240 -9.19 9.32 0.73
C ALA A 240 -9.44 10.77 0.29
N ARG A 241 -9.95 11.62 1.20
CA ARG A 241 -10.11 13.06 0.93
C ARG A 241 -8.79 13.75 0.65
N HIS A 242 -7.72 13.38 1.36
CA HIS A 242 -6.39 13.93 1.11
C HIS A 242 -5.88 13.57 -0.28
N ALA A 243 -6.06 12.31 -0.71
CA ALA A 243 -5.73 11.92 -2.08
C ALA A 243 -6.53 12.73 -3.10
N GLU A 244 -7.81 12.98 -2.85
CA GLU A 244 -8.64 13.81 -3.72
C GLU A 244 -8.14 15.26 -3.80
N GLN A 245 -7.87 15.90 -2.65
CA GLN A 245 -7.59 17.32 -2.55
C GLN A 245 -6.14 17.69 -2.88
N GLU A 246 -5.18 16.86 -2.49
CA GLU A 246 -3.76 17.19 -2.56
C GLU A 246 -3.02 16.48 -3.71
N LEU A 247 -3.59 15.39 -4.24
CA LEU A 247 -2.96 14.60 -5.31
C LEU A 247 -3.80 14.65 -6.60
N ASN A 248 -5.00 14.07 -6.57
CA ASN A 248 -5.86 13.91 -7.73
C ASN A 248 -6.31 15.26 -8.31
N GLY A 249 -6.88 16.14 -7.48
CA GLY A 249 -7.39 17.45 -7.88
C GLY A 249 -6.29 18.31 -8.53
N PRO A 250 -5.15 18.53 -7.85
CA PRO A 250 -4.04 19.32 -8.41
C PRO A 250 -3.52 18.78 -9.74
N GLU A 251 -3.38 17.45 -9.90
CA GLU A 251 -3.02 16.85 -11.19
C GLU A 251 -4.08 17.11 -12.27
N LEU A 252 -5.36 16.98 -11.94
CA LEU A 252 -6.45 17.20 -12.90
C LEU A 252 -6.56 18.66 -13.38
N THR A 253 -6.08 19.64 -12.60
CA THR A 253 -6.03 21.05 -13.05
C THR A 253 -4.98 21.33 -14.13
N LYS A 254 -4.11 20.37 -14.45
CA LYS A 254 -3.01 20.54 -15.42
C LYS A 254 -3.33 19.88 -16.75
N THR A 255 -2.74 20.42 -17.81
CA THR A 255 -3.06 19.99 -19.18
C THR A 255 -2.04 18.99 -19.72
N THR A 256 -0.76 19.14 -19.37
CA THR A 256 0.32 18.29 -19.87
C THR A 256 0.81 17.29 -18.81
N SER A 257 1.30 16.14 -19.28
CA SER A 257 1.94 15.12 -18.42
C SER A 257 3.08 15.70 -17.58
N LEU A 258 3.91 16.58 -18.17
CA LEU A 258 5.02 17.23 -17.48
C LEU A 258 4.53 18.15 -16.34
N GLU A 259 3.50 18.97 -16.57
CA GLU A 259 2.95 19.84 -15.52
C GLU A 259 2.37 19.02 -14.36
N ARG A 260 1.67 17.91 -14.68
CA ARG A 260 1.15 16.97 -13.68
C ARG A 260 2.29 16.38 -12.84
N ALA A 261 3.34 15.91 -13.50
CA ALA A 261 4.54 15.37 -12.85
C ALA A 261 5.23 16.41 -11.94
N ILE A 262 5.31 17.67 -12.38
CA ILE A 262 5.88 18.75 -11.55
C ILE A 262 5.04 19.01 -10.29
N VAL A 263 3.71 19.01 -10.40
CA VAL A 263 2.82 19.20 -9.25
C VAL A 263 2.98 18.05 -8.24
N ALA A 264 2.96 16.81 -8.73
CA ALA A 264 3.21 15.63 -7.91
C ALA A 264 4.59 15.64 -7.24
N ALA A 265 5.64 16.01 -7.99
CA ALA A 265 6.99 16.14 -7.45
C ALA A 265 7.09 17.22 -6.36
N LYS A 266 6.35 18.33 -6.50
CA LYS A 266 6.26 19.37 -5.44
C LYS A 266 5.64 18.82 -4.17
N TYR A 267 4.58 18.00 -4.26
CA TYR A 267 4.02 17.34 -3.09
C TYR A 267 5.07 16.50 -2.36
N VAL A 268 5.79 15.64 -3.08
CA VAL A 268 6.84 14.79 -2.47
C VAL A 268 7.95 15.65 -1.87
N ARG A 269 8.43 16.66 -2.59
CA ARG A 269 9.47 17.56 -2.11
C ARG A 269 9.06 18.27 -0.82
N ASN A 270 7.85 18.84 -0.76
CA ASN A 270 7.38 19.54 0.42
C ASN A 270 7.39 18.64 1.66
N ARG A 271 7.06 17.34 1.49
CA ARG A 271 7.12 16.34 2.58
C ARG A 271 8.55 15.95 2.97
N LEU A 272 9.48 15.95 2.02
CA LEU A 272 10.90 15.66 2.28
C LEU A 272 11.65 16.86 2.88
N ASP A 273 11.24 18.08 2.56
CA ASP A 273 11.81 19.32 3.10
C ASP A 273 11.49 19.48 4.61
N ASP A 274 10.49 18.76 5.13
CA ASP A 274 10.22 18.63 6.56
C ASP A 274 11.23 17.71 7.26
N THR A 275 12.41 18.28 7.53
CA THR A 275 13.52 17.54 8.17
C THR A 275 13.20 17.07 9.58
N ALA A 276 12.25 17.69 10.29
CA ALA A 276 11.85 17.27 11.62
C ALA A 276 11.07 15.94 11.53
N MET A 277 10.11 15.85 10.61
CA MET A 277 9.34 14.63 10.39
C MET A 277 10.22 13.49 9.87
N ALA A 278 11.16 13.79 8.95
CA ALA A 278 12.13 12.81 8.47
C ALA A 278 13.00 12.23 9.60
N LYS A 279 13.47 13.09 10.52
CA LYS A 279 14.22 12.64 11.70
C LYS A 279 13.37 11.76 12.61
N LEU A 280 12.13 12.17 12.90
CA LEU A 280 11.19 11.40 13.70
C LEU A 280 10.96 9.99 13.12
N TYR A 281 10.65 9.89 11.83
CA TYR A 281 10.51 8.60 11.15
C TYR A 281 11.78 7.74 11.25
N GLY A 282 12.94 8.37 11.06
CA GLY A 282 14.25 7.72 11.17
C GLY A 282 14.54 7.17 12.57
N LEU A 283 14.04 7.79 13.63
CA LEU A 283 14.22 7.29 15.01
C LEU A 283 13.62 5.90 15.21
N VAL A 284 12.57 5.56 14.48
CA VAL A 284 11.97 4.22 14.54
C VAL A 284 12.64 3.29 13.54
N MET A 285 12.71 3.71 12.27
CA MET A 285 13.09 2.83 11.17
C MET A 285 14.58 2.48 11.11
N ASN A 286 15.46 3.34 11.61
CA ASN A 286 16.92 3.13 11.54
C ASN A 286 17.49 2.46 12.80
N GLN A 287 16.66 2.05 13.76
CA GLN A 287 17.15 1.35 14.95
C GLN A 287 17.75 -0.01 14.58
N PRO A 288 18.76 -0.50 15.32
CA PRO A 288 19.22 -1.87 15.11
C PRO A 288 18.08 -2.87 15.38
N ALA A 289 18.11 -4.02 14.70
CA ALA A 289 17.24 -5.14 15.04
C ALA A 289 17.36 -5.45 16.52
N THR A 290 16.25 -5.81 17.15
CA THR A 290 16.33 -6.39 18.48
C THR A 290 16.94 -7.76 18.27
N MET A 291 18.18 -7.97 18.72
CA MET A 291 18.65 -9.34 18.92
C MET A 291 17.73 -9.92 19.98
N LEU A 292 16.66 -10.60 19.55
CA LEU A 292 15.95 -11.52 20.43
C LEU A 292 17.05 -12.45 20.94
N ALA A 293 17.43 -12.29 22.21
CA ALA A 293 18.22 -13.29 22.89
C ALA A 293 17.48 -14.60 22.60
N ALA A 294 18.13 -15.52 21.89
CA ALA A 294 17.54 -16.78 21.55
C ALA A 294 17.05 -17.39 22.86
N GLU A 295 15.73 -17.37 23.09
CA GLU A 295 15.11 -18.25 24.05
C GLU A 295 15.40 -19.63 23.50
N LYS A 296 16.49 -20.23 24.00
CA LYS A 296 16.77 -21.63 23.79
C LYS A 296 15.55 -22.38 24.34
N PRO A 297 14.98 -23.32 23.56
CA PRO A 297 13.91 -24.18 24.05
C PRO A 297 14.36 -24.97 25.28
#